data_AF-A0A0A9NEH1-F1
#
_entry.id   AF-A0A0A9NEH1-F1
#
_cell.length_a   1.000
_cell.length_b   1.000
_cell.length_c   1.000
_cell.angle_alpha   90.00
_cell.angle_beta   90.00
_cell.angle_gamma   90.00
#
_symmetry.space_group_name_H-M   'P 1'
#
loop_
_entity.id
_entity.type
_entity.pdbx_description
1 polymer ?
#
loop_
_entity_poly.entity_id
_entity_poly.type
_entity_poly.pdbx_seq_one_letter_code
_entity_poly.pdbx_strand_id
1 'polypeptide(L)'
;MRKALGVCRSAVEVLETRLKDPSDQELGIVTFDHMDVALSKAFKSAVVDSILCLPQHQQMVLCTLANTFQHSKKKATTLGELNKSYIEICRSTQVPAVGMLEFSNMCMVLSDQGFMKLGQSKDDKLRRVTLHIDSSDITFAFKGNRFFQKCLQQSRL
;
A
#
# COMPACT_ATOMS: atom_id res chain seq x y z
N MET A 1 22.48 14.48 -10.57
CA MET A 1 23.70 13.71 -10.22
C MET A 1 23.62 12.94 -8.90
N ARG A 2 23.15 13.51 -7.77
CA ARG A 2 23.10 12.80 -6.47
C ARG A 2 22.44 11.41 -6.50
N LYS A 3 21.29 11.26 -7.17
CA LYS A 3 20.61 9.96 -7.30
C LYS A 3 21.44 8.93 -8.09
N ALA A 4 22.02 9.33 -9.22
CA ALA A 4 22.85 8.46 -10.05
C ALA A 4 24.06 7.92 -9.26
N LEU A 5 24.77 8.79 -8.54
CA LEU A 5 25.89 8.38 -7.68
C LEU A 5 25.43 7.47 -6.52
N GLY A 6 24.25 7.72 -5.97
CA GLY A 6 23.65 6.86 -4.94
C GLY A 6 23.35 5.45 -5.45
N VAL A 7 22.83 5.31 -6.68
CA VAL A 7 22.59 4.01 -7.32
C VAL A 7 23.92 3.29 -7.55
N CYS A 8 24.93 3.96 -8.13
CA CYS A 8 26.24 3.34 -8.37
C CYS A 8 26.89 2.85 -7.08
N ARG A 9 26.80 3.65 -6.00
CA ARG A 9 27.26 3.23 -4.68
C ARG A 9 26.50 2.01 -4.17
N SER A 10 25.16 2.01 -4.27
CA SER A 10 24.35 0.88 -3.83
C SER A 10 24.66 -0.39 -4.62
N ALA A 11 25.04 -0.31 -5.90
CA ALA A 11 25.44 -1.47 -6.69
C ALA A 11 26.77 -2.08 -6.22
N VAL A 12 27.73 -1.24 -5.83
CA VAL A 12 28.97 -1.70 -5.20
C VAL A 12 28.68 -2.38 -3.87
N GLU A 13 27.78 -1.82 -3.05
CA GLU A 13 27.37 -2.44 -1.78
C GLU A 13 26.73 -3.83 -2.00
N VAL A 14 25.94 -4.02 -3.07
CA VAL A 14 25.35 -5.33 -3.41
C VAL A 14 26.44 -6.34 -3.80
N LEU A 15 27.40 -5.94 -4.65
CA LEU A 15 28.55 -6.79 -5.01
C LEU A 15 29.35 -7.19 -3.74
N GLU A 16 29.67 -6.23 -2.88
CA GLU A 16 30.43 -6.50 -1.64
C GLU A 16 29.71 -7.47 -0.70
N THR A 17 28.37 -7.45 -0.66
CA THR A 17 27.60 -8.43 0.13
C THR A 17 27.69 -9.84 -0.43
N ARG A 18 27.80 -10.02 -1.75
CA ARG A 18 27.93 -11.33 -2.39
C ARG A 18 29.33 -11.90 -2.29
N LEU A 19 30.37 -11.06 -2.42
CA LEU A 19 31.76 -11.47 -2.25
C LEU A 19 32.10 -11.96 -0.82
N LYS A 20 31.27 -11.62 0.17
CA LYS A 20 31.39 -12.14 1.53
C LYS A 20 30.84 -13.57 1.67
N ASP A 21 30.06 -14.04 0.70
CA ASP A 21 29.57 -15.40 0.65
C ASP A 21 30.61 -16.30 -0.05
N PRO A 22 31.28 -17.23 0.68
CA PRO A 22 32.36 -18.04 0.13
C PRO A 22 31.91 -19.01 -0.98
N SER A 23 30.61 -19.16 -1.23
CA SER A 23 30.10 -19.93 -2.37
C SER A 23 30.15 -19.20 -3.71
N ASP A 24 30.25 -17.86 -3.71
CA ASP A 24 30.23 -17.05 -4.93
C ASP A 24 31.65 -16.63 -5.34
N GLN A 25 32.15 -17.22 -6.44
CA GLN A 25 33.35 -16.74 -7.15
C GLN A 25 32.98 -15.58 -8.08
N GLU A 26 32.39 -14.51 -7.54
CA GLU A 26 32.16 -13.30 -8.32
C GLU A 26 33.50 -12.58 -8.54
N LEU A 27 33.82 -12.29 -9.81
CA LEU A 27 34.88 -11.33 -10.15
C LEU A 27 34.44 -9.99 -9.58
N GLY A 28 35.29 -9.28 -8.83
CA GLY A 28 34.99 -8.01 -8.12
C GLY A 28 34.63 -6.83 -9.03
N ILE A 29 33.68 -7.03 -9.93
CA ILE A 29 33.21 -6.17 -11.00
C ILE A 29 31.69 -6.08 -10.85
N VAL A 30 31.17 -4.85 -10.89
CA VAL A 30 29.73 -4.63 -10.86
C VAL A 30 29.13 -5.07 -12.20
N THR A 31 28.20 -6.03 -12.16
CA THR A 31 27.49 -6.55 -13.33
C THR A 31 26.11 -5.90 -13.44
N PHE A 32 25.38 -6.22 -14.51
CA PHE A 32 24.00 -5.76 -14.69
C PHE A 32 23.08 -6.21 -13.55
N ASP A 33 23.28 -7.39 -12.97
CA ASP A 33 22.45 -7.90 -11.87
C ASP A 33 22.59 -7.03 -10.60
N HIS A 34 23.82 -6.65 -10.26
CA HIS A 34 24.09 -5.71 -9.17
C HIS A 34 23.40 -4.37 -9.39
N MET A 35 23.43 -3.90 -10.64
CA MET A 35 22.82 -2.63 -11.00
C MET A 35 21.29 -2.71 -11.03
N ASP A 36 20.71 -3.82 -11.48
CA ASP A 36 19.26 -4.06 -11.46
C ASP A 36 18.71 -4.07 -10.02
N VAL A 37 19.40 -4.73 -9.09
CA VAL A 37 19.05 -4.71 -7.67
C VAL A 37 19.15 -3.30 -7.08
N ALA A 38 20.24 -2.58 -7.38
CA ALA A 38 20.45 -1.22 -6.89
C ALA A 38 19.41 -0.22 -7.46
N LEU A 39 19.09 -0.33 -8.74
CA LEU A 39 18.05 0.45 -9.40
C LEU A 39 16.69 0.12 -8.81
N SER A 40 16.37 -1.16 -8.65
CA SER A 40 15.13 -1.61 -8.00
C SER A 40 14.99 -1.02 -6.61
N LYS A 41 16.06 -1.06 -5.79
CA LYS A 41 16.05 -0.44 -4.45
C LYS A 41 15.86 1.08 -4.50
N ALA A 42 16.45 1.76 -5.49
CA ALA A 42 16.39 3.22 -5.60
C ALA A 42 15.06 3.74 -6.17
N PHE A 43 14.37 2.93 -6.97
CA PHE A 43 13.14 3.33 -7.68
C PHE A 43 11.87 2.63 -7.18
N LYS A 44 11.97 1.70 -6.23
CA LYS A 44 10.80 1.16 -5.52
C LYS A 44 10.05 2.29 -4.82
N SER A 45 8.73 2.29 -4.97
CA SER A 45 7.85 3.23 -4.27
C SER A 45 7.73 2.80 -2.82
N ALA A 46 8.28 3.61 -1.90
CA ALA A 46 8.20 3.35 -0.46
C ALA A 46 6.74 3.28 0.03
N VAL A 47 5.81 4.01 -0.62
CA VAL A 47 4.38 3.94 -0.32
C VAL A 47 3.82 2.58 -0.69
N VAL A 48 4.16 2.05 -1.86
CA VAL A 48 3.75 0.71 -2.32
C VAL A 48 4.26 -0.37 -1.39
N ASP A 49 5.54 -0.34 -1.02
CA ASP A 49 6.12 -1.30 -0.08
C ASP A 49 5.42 -1.23 1.29
N SER A 50 5.13 -0.01 1.77
CA SER A 50 4.41 0.18 3.03
C SER A 50 2.99 -0.38 2.97
N ILE A 51 2.26 -0.20 1.87
CA ILE A 51 0.92 -0.79 1.65
C ILE A 51 0.99 -2.32 1.73
N LEU A 52 1.99 -2.93 1.08
CA LEU A 52 2.16 -4.39 1.04
C LEU A 52 2.48 -5.00 2.41
N CYS A 53 3.10 -4.23 3.30
CA CYS A 53 3.41 -4.64 4.67
C CYS A 53 2.23 -4.51 5.66
N LEU A 54 1.13 -3.87 5.26
CA LEU A 54 -0.03 -3.71 6.13
C LEU A 54 -0.75 -5.05 6.39
N PRO A 55 -1.36 -5.24 7.58
CA PRO A 55 -2.29 -6.34 7.83
C PRO A 55 -3.43 -6.39 6.81
N GLN A 56 -3.91 -7.60 6.49
CA GLN A 56 -4.90 -7.83 5.43
C GLN A 56 -6.14 -6.93 5.52
N HIS A 57 -6.72 -6.76 6.72
CA HIS A 57 -7.89 -5.90 6.86
C HIS A 57 -7.58 -4.42 6.58
N GLN A 58 -6.41 -3.92 6.95
CA GLN A 58 -6.00 -2.55 6.63
C GLN A 58 -5.80 -2.36 5.13
N GLN A 59 -5.23 -3.37 4.44
CA GLN A 59 -5.14 -3.40 2.98
C GLN A 59 -6.54 -3.39 2.33
N MET A 60 -7.49 -4.15 2.87
CA MET A 60 -8.88 -4.15 2.40
C MET A 60 -9.55 -2.79 2.58
N VAL A 61 -9.34 -2.10 3.71
CA VAL A 61 -9.86 -0.73 3.92
C VAL A 61 -9.32 0.22 2.85
N LEU A 62 -8.02 0.14 2.52
CA LEU A 62 -7.44 0.94 1.43
C LEU A 62 -8.06 0.61 0.07
N CYS A 63 -8.32 -0.68 -0.23
CA CYS A 63 -9.05 -1.06 -1.45
C CYS A 63 -10.47 -0.47 -1.48
N THR A 64 -11.21 -0.57 -0.37
CA THR A 64 -12.56 0.00 -0.25
C THR A 64 -12.54 1.51 -0.49
N LEU A 65 -11.57 2.21 0.09
CA LEU A 65 -11.44 3.65 -0.02
C LEU A 65 -11.04 4.08 -1.45
N ALA A 66 -10.11 3.37 -2.08
CA ALA A 66 -9.71 3.60 -3.47
C ALA A 66 -10.89 3.40 -4.43
N ASN A 67 -11.62 2.30 -4.30
CA ASN A 67 -12.80 1.99 -5.09
C ASN A 67 -13.92 3.05 -4.92
N THR A 68 -14.13 3.54 -3.68
CA THR A 68 -15.11 4.59 -3.39
C THR A 68 -14.84 5.89 -4.15
N PHE A 69 -13.56 6.24 -4.35
CA PHE A 69 -13.16 7.47 -5.04
C PHE A 69 -12.93 7.29 -6.54
N GLN A 70 -12.70 6.06 -7.01
CA GLN A 70 -12.54 5.78 -8.43
C GLN A 70 -13.83 6.06 -9.22
N HIS A 71 -15.00 5.80 -8.62
CA HIS A 71 -16.31 5.95 -9.27
C HIS A 71 -17.09 7.19 -8.86
N SER A 72 -16.51 8.08 -8.04
CA SER A 72 -17.20 9.23 -7.46
C SER A 72 -16.43 10.53 -7.73
N LYS A 73 -17.16 11.60 -8.10
CA LYS A 73 -16.58 12.96 -8.13
C LYS A 73 -16.22 13.48 -6.73
N LYS A 74 -16.73 12.83 -5.66
CA LYS A 74 -16.44 13.20 -4.28
C LYS A 74 -15.07 12.68 -3.88
N LYS A 75 -14.20 13.55 -3.36
CA LYS A 75 -12.89 13.19 -2.78
C LYS A 75 -12.95 12.90 -1.28
N ALA A 76 -14.15 12.74 -0.73
CA ALA A 76 -14.39 12.49 0.69
C ALA A 76 -15.62 11.61 0.89
N THR A 77 -15.59 10.78 1.92
CA THR A 77 -16.72 9.98 2.42
C THR A 77 -16.77 10.10 3.95
N THR A 78 -17.70 9.40 4.60
CA THR A 78 -17.74 9.29 6.07
C THR A 78 -17.22 7.93 6.52
N LEU A 79 -16.74 7.82 7.76
CA LEU A 79 -16.26 6.56 8.32
C LEU A 79 -17.38 5.49 8.31
N GLY A 80 -18.63 5.89 8.56
CA GLY A 80 -19.78 5.00 8.51
C GLY A 80 -20.09 4.48 7.10
N GLU A 81 -20.01 5.32 6.06
CA GLU A 81 -20.17 4.88 4.67
C GLU A 81 -19.03 3.97 4.22
N LEU A 82 -17.80 4.27 4.64
CA LEU A 82 -16.65 3.43 4.36
C LEU A 82 -16.79 2.05 5.03
N ASN A 83 -17.22 2.00 6.30
CA ASN A 83 -17.44 0.75 7.01
C ASN A 83 -18.51 -0.12 6.33
N LYS A 84 -19.63 0.48 5.86
CA LYS A 84 -20.65 -0.25 5.10
C LYS A 84 -20.05 -0.91 3.84
N SER A 85 -19.28 -0.15 3.07
CA SER A 85 -18.62 -0.64 1.86
C SER A 85 -17.56 -1.72 2.17
N TYR A 86 -16.84 -1.58 3.29
CA TYR A 86 -15.88 -2.57 3.76
C TYR A 86 -16.55 -3.89 4.15
N ILE A 87 -17.68 -3.84 4.87
CA ILE A 87 -18.46 -5.04 5.24
C ILE A 87 -18.97 -5.77 3.99
N GLU A 88 -19.40 -5.03 2.96
CA GLU A 88 -19.83 -5.61 1.68
C GLU A 88 -18.70 -6.33 0.94
N ILE A 89 -17.50 -5.74 0.91
CA ILE A 89 -16.30 -6.36 0.35
C ILE A 89 -15.89 -7.60 1.16
N CYS A 90 -15.93 -7.53 2.49
CA CYS A 90 -15.65 -8.68 3.35
C CYS A 90 -16.60 -9.85 3.03
N ARG A 91 -17.91 -9.56 2.91
CA ARG A 91 -18.92 -10.56 2.53
C ARG A 91 -18.65 -11.18 1.15
N SER A 92 -18.34 -10.38 0.14
CA SER A 92 -18.11 -10.87 -1.23
C SER A 92 -16.81 -11.66 -1.39
N THR A 93 -15.83 -11.39 -0.53
CA THR A 93 -14.53 -12.06 -0.50
C THR A 93 -14.47 -13.21 0.51
N GLN A 94 -15.59 -13.48 1.20
CA GLN A 94 -15.71 -14.54 2.21
C GLN A 94 -14.71 -14.35 3.37
N VAL A 95 -14.41 -13.10 3.69
CA VAL A 95 -13.60 -12.72 4.86
C VAL A 95 -14.55 -12.21 5.95
N PRO A 96 -14.40 -12.65 7.21
CA PRO A 96 -15.20 -12.11 8.30
C PRO A 96 -14.86 -10.64 8.54
N ALA A 97 -15.88 -9.77 8.53
CA ALA A 97 -15.69 -8.36 8.85
C ALA A 97 -15.45 -8.18 10.34
N VAL A 98 -14.61 -7.20 10.70
CA VAL A 98 -14.42 -6.80 12.11
C VAL A 98 -15.53 -5.86 12.58
N GLY A 99 -15.63 -5.67 13.90
CA GLY A 99 -16.56 -4.72 14.50
C GLY A 99 -16.23 -3.27 14.16
N MET A 100 -17.21 -2.38 14.38
CA MET A 100 -17.06 -0.94 14.09
C MET A 100 -15.89 -0.31 14.88
N LEU A 101 -15.65 -0.76 16.12
CA LEU A 101 -14.59 -0.23 16.97
C LEU A 101 -13.21 -0.59 16.39
N GLU A 102 -12.99 -1.86 16.07
CA GLU A 102 -11.75 -2.34 15.45
C GLU A 102 -11.54 -1.72 14.08
N PHE A 103 -12.61 -1.57 13.29
CA PHE A 103 -12.58 -0.87 12.02
C PHE A 103 -12.13 0.58 12.17
N SER A 104 -12.70 1.32 13.13
CA SER A 104 -12.29 2.70 13.42
C SER A 104 -10.82 2.79 13.84
N ASN A 105 -10.37 1.88 14.71
CA ASN A 105 -8.97 1.80 15.13
C ASN A 105 -8.03 1.55 13.95
N MET A 106 -8.40 0.67 13.01
CA MET A 106 -7.63 0.46 11.78
C MET A 106 -7.55 1.73 10.93
N CYS A 107 -8.65 2.48 10.78
CA CYS A 107 -8.64 3.75 10.07
C CYS A 107 -7.77 4.80 10.77
N MET A 108 -7.73 4.82 12.10
CA MET A 108 -6.83 5.71 12.86
C MET A 108 -5.36 5.36 12.61
N VAL A 109 -4.99 4.08 12.70
CA VAL A 109 -3.62 3.62 12.38
C VAL A 109 -3.21 4.01 10.96
N LEU A 110 -4.11 3.80 9.98
CA LEU A 110 -3.86 4.21 8.60
C LEU A 110 -3.74 5.73 8.43
N SER A 111 -4.45 6.51 9.26
CA SER A 111 -4.33 7.96 9.29
C SER A 111 -3.00 8.40 9.89
N ASP A 112 -2.54 7.78 10.97
CA ASP A 112 -1.27 8.09 11.63
C ASP A 112 -0.07 7.76 10.74
N GLN A 113 -0.20 6.71 9.91
CA GLN A 113 0.79 6.34 8.89
C GLN A 113 0.71 7.21 7.62
N GLY A 114 -0.29 8.11 7.53
CA GLY A 114 -0.40 9.06 6.43
C GLY A 114 -1.04 8.52 5.14
N PHE A 115 -1.72 7.37 5.19
CA PHE A 115 -2.44 6.82 4.04
C PHE A 115 -3.78 7.52 3.79
N MET A 116 -4.44 7.95 4.86
CA MET A 116 -5.70 8.68 4.81
C MET A 116 -5.71 9.83 5.81
N LYS A 117 -6.72 10.69 5.73
CA LYS A 117 -6.99 11.72 6.74
C LYS A 117 -8.38 11.51 7.31
N LEU A 118 -8.46 11.54 8.64
CA LEU A 118 -9.70 11.52 9.40
C LEU A 118 -10.02 12.92 9.94
N GLY A 119 -11.21 13.42 9.62
CA GLY A 119 -11.75 14.65 10.20
C GLY A 119 -12.16 14.49 11.66
N GLN A 120 -12.44 15.63 12.30
CA GLN A 120 -12.97 15.68 13.67
C GLN A 120 -14.49 15.58 13.64
N SER A 121 -15.07 14.81 14.55
CA SER A 121 -16.52 14.70 14.79
C SER A 121 -16.77 14.12 16.17
N LYS A 122 -17.90 14.48 16.79
CA LYS A 122 -18.35 13.88 18.06
C LYS A 122 -18.84 12.45 17.89
N ASP A 123 -19.47 12.16 16.74
CA ASP A 123 -19.82 10.81 16.33
C ASP A 123 -18.76 10.29 15.35
N ASP A 124 -18.13 9.18 15.73
CA ASP A 124 -17.05 8.55 14.97
C ASP A 124 -17.51 8.15 13.56
N LYS A 125 -18.77 7.70 13.40
CA LYS A 125 -19.33 7.34 12.08
C LYS A 125 -19.42 8.52 11.12
N LEU A 126 -19.55 9.74 11.64
CA LEU A 126 -19.66 10.96 10.85
C LEU A 126 -18.31 11.61 10.53
N ARG A 127 -17.19 11.07 11.04
CA ARG A 127 -15.86 11.58 10.72
C ARG A 127 -15.62 11.49 9.21
N ARG A 128 -15.19 12.62 8.64
CA ARG A 128 -14.86 12.72 7.21
C ARG A 128 -13.58 11.95 6.92
N VAL A 129 -13.58 11.08 5.91
CA VAL A 129 -12.42 10.31 5.46
C VAL A 129 -12.03 10.76 4.06
N THR A 130 -10.74 11.03 3.86
CA THR A 130 -10.16 11.34 2.53
C THR A 130 -8.89 10.53 2.32
N LEU A 131 -8.64 10.09 1.09
CA LEU A 131 -7.38 9.44 0.75
C LEU A 131 -6.25 10.49 0.70
N HIS A 132 -5.09 10.16 1.26
CA HIS A 132 -3.93 11.06 1.29
C HIS A 132 -2.83 10.65 0.30
N ILE A 133 -2.72 9.35 0.02
CA ILE A 133 -1.88 8.80 -1.05
C ILE A 133 -2.63 8.76 -2.39
N ASP A 134 -1.92 8.46 -3.47
CA ASP A 134 -2.56 8.28 -4.77
C ASP A 134 -3.28 6.92 -4.85
N SER A 135 -4.45 6.86 -5.48
CA SER A 135 -5.18 5.61 -5.68
C SER A 135 -4.46 4.66 -6.63
N SER A 136 -3.60 5.19 -7.52
CA SER A 136 -2.75 4.40 -8.40
C SER A 136 -1.68 3.63 -7.64
N ASP A 137 -1.15 4.15 -6.52
CA ASP A 137 -0.21 3.41 -5.66
C ASP A 137 -0.87 2.17 -5.06
N ILE A 138 -2.13 2.29 -4.62
CA ILE A 138 -2.92 1.16 -4.10
C ILE A 138 -3.18 0.13 -5.20
N THR A 139 -3.58 0.59 -6.38
CA THR A 139 -3.86 -0.27 -7.53
C THR A 139 -2.60 -0.99 -8.00
N PHE A 140 -1.47 -0.30 -8.01
CA PHE A 140 -0.18 -0.85 -8.37
C PHE A 140 0.31 -1.89 -7.35
N ALA A 141 0.23 -1.57 -6.05
CA ALA A 141 0.60 -2.49 -4.97
C ALA A 141 -0.11 -3.85 -5.12
N PHE A 142 -1.41 -3.82 -5.44
CA PHE A 142 -2.21 -5.03 -5.52
C PHE A 142 -2.32 -5.65 -6.92
N LYS A 143 -1.60 -5.15 -7.92
CA LYS A 143 -1.72 -5.61 -9.32
C LYS A 143 -1.48 -7.12 -9.49
N GLY A 144 -0.56 -7.68 -8.72
CA GLY A 144 -0.22 -9.11 -8.76
C GLY A 144 -1.10 -10.02 -7.88
N ASN A 145 -1.99 -9.45 -7.06
CA ASN A 145 -2.76 -10.21 -6.07
C ASN A 145 -4.24 -10.32 -6.47
N ARG A 146 -4.66 -11.51 -6.90
CA ARG A 146 -6.04 -11.78 -7.37
C ARG A 146 -7.12 -11.44 -6.34
N PHE A 147 -6.84 -11.66 -5.04
CA PHE A 147 -7.79 -11.34 -3.97
C PHE A 147 -8.07 -9.83 -3.91
N PHE A 148 -7.02 -9.01 -3.85
CA PHE A 148 -7.18 -7.56 -3.75
C PHE A 148 -7.64 -6.92 -5.07
N GLN A 149 -7.32 -7.52 -6.22
CA GLN A 149 -7.92 -7.10 -7.50
C GLN A 149 -9.44 -7.24 -7.47
N LYS A 150 -9.98 -8.32 -6.89
CA LYS A 150 -11.43 -8.49 -6.71
C LYS A 150 -12.01 -7.40 -5.78
N CYS A 151 -11.31 -7.05 -4.70
CA CYS A 151 -11.73 -5.96 -3.80
C CYS A 151 -11.79 -4.59 -4.50
N LEU A 152 -10.85 -4.31 -5.41
CA LEU A 152 -10.75 -3.04 -6.13
C LEU A 152 -11.78 -2.92 -7.27
N GLN A 153 -12.16 -4.02 -7.91
CA GLN A 153 -13.07 -4.03 -9.05
C GLN A 153 -14.56 -3.99 -8.66
N GLN A 154 -14.88 -4.04 -7.37
CA GLN A 154 -16.25 -4.19 -6.91
C GLN A 154 -17.00 -2.86 -6.96
N SER A 155 -17.32 -2.39 -8.17
CA SER A 155 -18.17 -1.23 -8.42
C SER A 155 -19.63 -1.54 -8.07
N ARG A 156 -20.25 -0.64 -7.29
CA ARG A 156 -21.65 -0.71 -6.82
C ARG A 156 -22.62 -1.08 -7.94
N LEU A 157 -23.36 -2.18 -7.76
CA LEU A 157 -24.69 -2.35 -8.34
C LEU A 157 -25.67 -1.45 -7.59
#